data_AF-A0A3D1ZK55-F1
#
_entry.id   AF-A0A3D1ZK55-F1
#
_cell.length_a   1.000
_cell.length_b   1.000
_cell.length_c   1.000
_cell.angle_alpha   90.00
_cell.angle_beta   90.00
_cell.angle_gamma   90.00
#
_symmetry.space_group_name_H-M   'P 1'
#
loop_
_entity.id
_entity.type
_entity.pdbx_description
1 polymer ?
#
loop_
_entity_poly.entity_id
_entity_poly.type
_entity_poly.pdbx_seq_one_letter_code
_entity_poly.pdbx_strand_id
1 'polypeptide(L)'
;SLFDIVDLTINAVETASAFSPRANALNKAVVDFELPSRLEKWSLDLSGSIGAKTITASINEGGLQNLVDAINAATAETGTAATLNADGASITLQDDMNGDITISNIQIEGVNSALDKVTSYIEFTGVDAAGVPTTKMQKMTDSDQLVSSSIGNMQDAIDNLSLQRAYVGGQLSKAATQTDVVGARKLSVDKDVSRLGDADLAALITDLQAQLTNLNAAQAAFAKIGQQSLFDYIR
;
A
#
# COMPACT_ATOMS: atom_id res chain seq x y z
N SER A 1 -0.86 -5.70 -0.70
CA SER A 1 0.45 -6.21 -0.26
C SER A 1 1.53 -5.65 -1.19
N LEU A 2 2.81 -5.59 -0.76
CA LEU A 2 3.93 -5.25 -1.67
C LEU A 2 4.00 -6.20 -2.87
N PHE A 3 3.61 -7.46 -2.67
CA PHE A 3 3.54 -8.48 -3.72
C PHE A 3 2.46 -8.14 -4.76
N ASP A 4 1.24 -7.78 -4.31
CA ASP A 4 0.16 -7.35 -5.22
C ASP A 4 0.60 -6.18 -6.11
N ILE A 5 1.39 -5.23 -5.59
CA ILE A 5 1.83 -4.06 -6.37
C ILE A 5 2.84 -4.46 -7.45
N VAL A 6 3.73 -5.41 -7.13
CA VAL A 6 4.66 -5.98 -8.12
C VAL A 6 3.88 -6.74 -9.20
N ASP A 7 2.88 -7.52 -8.82
CA ASP A 7 2.03 -8.26 -9.75
C ASP A 7 1.23 -7.32 -10.66
N LEU A 8 0.64 -6.25 -10.11
CA LEU A 8 -0.03 -5.20 -10.88
C LEU A 8 0.90 -4.55 -11.90
N THR A 9 2.15 -4.31 -11.51
CA THR A 9 3.15 -3.71 -12.40
C THR A 9 3.55 -4.64 -13.53
N ILE A 10 3.80 -5.93 -13.23
CA ILE A 10 4.14 -6.93 -14.24
C ILE A 10 2.99 -7.04 -15.25
N ASN A 11 1.75 -7.18 -14.76
CA ASN A 11 0.56 -7.30 -15.59
C ASN A 11 0.36 -6.06 -16.48
N ALA A 12 0.59 -4.86 -15.97
CA ALA A 12 0.48 -3.65 -16.78
C ALA A 12 1.59 -3.52 -17.82
N VAL A 13 2.84 -3.90 -17.51
CA VAL A 13 3.93 -3.88 -18.50
C VAL A 13 3.66 -4.87 -19.64
N GLU A 14 3.13 -6.05 -19.33
CA GLU A 14 2.76 -7.04 -20.33
C GLU A 14 1.57 -6.56 -21.18
N THR A 15 0.52 -6.02 -20.55
CA THR A 15 -0.70 -5.60 -21.24
C THR A 15 -0.56 -4.24 -21.97
N ALA A 16 0.20 -3.27 -21.47
CA ALA A 16 0.31 -1.95 -22.11
C ALA A 16 1.04 -1.96 -23.45
N SER A 17 1.82 -2.99 -23.75
CA SER A 17 2.34 -3.18 -25.11
C SER A 17 1.22 -3.52 -26.12
N ALA A 18 0.11 -4.07 -25.63
CA ALA A 18 -1.04 -4.50 -26.40
C ALA A 18 -2.18 -3.46 -26.44
N PHE A 19 -2.23 -2.50 -25.52
CA PHE A 19 -3.30 -1.50 -25.43
C PHE A 19 -2.80 -0.06 -25.58
N SER A 20 -3.47 0.71 -26.42
CA SER A 20 -3.23 2.14 -26.62
C SER A 20 -4.10 2.99 -25.67
N PRO A 21 -3.55 4.06 -25.07
CA PRO A 21 -4.32 4.98 -24.21
C PRO A 21 -5.31 5.86 -24.98
N ARG A 22 -5.12 5.98 -26.30
CA ARG A 22 -5.90 6.83 -27.19
C ARG A 22 -5.95 6.20 -28.58
N ALA A 23 -7.08 6.33 -29.25
CA ALA A 23 -7.19 6.04 -30.67
C ALA A 23 -7.85 7.21 -31.39
N ASN A 24 -7.44 7.43 -32.63
CA ASN A 24 -8.03 8.47 -33.46
C ASN A 24 -8.11 8.07 -34.93
N ALA A 25 -9.10 8.61 -35.63
CA ALA A 25 -9.28 8.44 -37.06
C ALA A 25 -10.02 9.64 -37.65
N LEU A 26 -9.63 10.00 -38.86
CA LEU A 26 -10.30 11.04 -39.61
C LEU A 26 -11.65 10.54 -40.13
N ASN A 27 -12.68 11.35 -39.96
CA ASN A 27 -14.01 11.24 -40.54
C ASN A 27 -14.85 10.05 -40.05
N LYS A 28 -14.33 8.83 -40.15
CA LYS A 28 -15.07 7.60 -39.88
C LYS A 28 -14.20 6.55 -39.21
N ALA A 29 -14.77 5.88 -38.22
CA ALA A 29 -14.13 4.79 -37.51
C ALA A 29 -15.12 3.65 -37.26
N VAL A 30 -14.60 2.43 -37.24
CA VAL A 30 -15.30 1.25 -36.72
C VAL A 30 -14.67 0.89 -35.39
N VAL A 31 -15.53 0.61 -34.41
CA VAL A 31 -15.12 0.19 -33.07
C VAL A 31 -15.76 -1.16 -32.79
N ASP A 32 -14.92 -2.19 -32.72
CA ASP A 32 -15.31 -3.55 -32.35
C ASP A 32 -15.17 -3.72 -30.83
N PHE A 33 -16.14 -4.38 -30.21
CA PHE A 33 -16.18 -4.55 -28.75
C PHE A 33 -16.04 -6.02 -28.37
N GLU A 34 -15.11 -6.31 -27.48
CA GLU A 34 -15.08 -7.56 -26.73
C GLU A 34 -15.66 -7.27 -25.34
N LEU A 35 -16.81 -7.87 -25.03
CA LEU A 35 -17.56 -7.63 -23.81
C LEU A 35 -18.01 -8.95 -23.19
N PRO A 36 -18.09 -9.04 -21.86
CA PRO A 36 -18.71 -10.18 -21.20
C PRO A 36 -20.24 -10.11 -21.35
N SER A 37 -20.90 -11.23 -21.05
CA SER A 37 -22.37 -11.32 -21.03
C SER A 37 -23.02 -10.51 -19.91
N ARG A 38 -22.27 -10.21 -18.84
CA ARG A 38 -22.71 -9.35 -17.73
C ARG A 38 -22.70 -7.88 -18.13
N LEU A 39 -23.63 -7.12 -17.58
CA LEU A 39 -23.67 -5.67 -17.75
C LEU A 39 -22.51 -4.99 -17.03
N GLU A 40 -21.76 -4.17 -17.76
CA GLU A 40 -20.67 -3.35 -17.25
C GLU A 40 -20.96 -1.88 -17.55
N LYS A 41 -20.70 -1.00 -16.57
CA LYS A 41 -20.79 0.43 -16.80
C LYS A 41 -19.45 0.94 -17.34
N TRP A 42 -19.50 1.51 -18.53
CA TRP A 42 -18.37 2.09 -19.23
C TRP A 42 -18.46 3.61 -19.22
N SER A 43 -17.32 4.27 -19.10
CA SER A 43 -17.15 5.70 -19.32
C SER A 43 -15.97 5.90 -20.27
N LEU A 44 -16.09 6.79 -21.25
CA LEU A 44 -15.00 7.14 -22.16
C LEU A 44 -15.09 8.60 -22.58
N ASP A 45 -13.96 9.21 -22.91
CA ASP A 45 -13.93 10.55 -23.48
C ASP A 45 -13.93 10.45 -25.00
N LEU A 46 -14.99 10.98 -25.62
CA LEU A 46 -15.17 11.05 -27.06
C LEU A 46 -14.99 12.50 -27.50
N SER A 47 -14.11 12.74 -28.48
CA SER A 47 -14.02 14.04 -29.15
C SER A 47 -14.19 13.91 -30.65
N GLY A 48 -14.90 14.86 -31.24
CA GLY A 48 -15.00 15.05 -32.67
C GLY A 48 -14.69 16.49 -33.05
N SER A 49 -15.22 16.91 -34.19
CA SER A 49 -14.97 18.23 -34.78
C SER A 49 -15.58 19.42 -34.03
N ILE A 50 -16.62 19.20 -33.22
CA ILE A 50 -17.26 20.27 -32.42
C ILE A 50 -16.57 20.42 -31.07
N GLY A 51 -16.21 19.31 -30.45
CA GLY A 51 -15.71 19.32 -29.07
C GLY A 51 -15.55 17.92 -28.49
N ALA A 52 -15.42 17.87 -27.17
CA ALA A 52 -15.20 16.63 -26.42
C ALA A 52 -16.26 16.49 -25.32
N LYS A 53 -16.71 15.24 -25.09
CA LYS A 53 -17.63 14.90 -24.01
C LYS A 53 -17.35 13.50 -23.47
N THR A 54 -17.48 13.35 -22.17
CA THR A 54 -17.48 12.05 -21.51
C THR A 54 -18.82 11.36 -21.76
N ILE A 55 -18.75 10.17 -22.36
CA ILE A 55 -19.89 9.31 -22.64
C ILE A 55 -19.91 8.20 -21.61
N THR A 56 -21.06 7.98 -20.97
CA THR A 56 -21.25 6.89 -20.01
C THR A 56 -22.42 6.03 -20.44
N ALA A 57 -22.24 4.72 -20.47
CA ALA A 57 -23.29 3.77 -20.81
C ALA A 57 -23.08 2.43 -20.09
N SER A 58 -24.17 1.71 -19.86
CA SER A 58 -24.11 0.32 -19.39
C SER A 58 -24.25 -0.61 -20.59
N ILE A 59 -23.22 -1.40 -20.86
CA ILE A 59 -23.11 -2.28 -22.03
C ILE A 59 -22.70 -3.71 -21.63
N ASN A 60 -23.06 -4.66 -22.48
CA ASN A 60 -22.67 -6.06 -22.42
C ASN A 60 -22.64 -6.63 -23.85
N GLU A 61 -22.27 -7.90 -23.99
CA GLU A 61 -22.37 -8.62 -25.26
C GLU A 61 -23.78 -8.47 -25.89
N GLY A 62 -23.85 -7.89 -27.10
CA GLY A 62 -25.09 -7.61 -27.81
C GLY A 62 -25.90 -6.39 -27.34
N GLY A 63 -25.45 -5.69 -26.28
CA GLY A 63 -26.14 -4.55 -25.65
C GLY A 63 -25.61 -3.17 -26.06
N LEU A 64 -24.96 -3.05 -27.22
CA LEU A 64 -24.27 -1.81 -27.63
C LEU A 64 -25.20 -0.64 -27.98
N GLN A 65 -26.51 -0.87 -28.16
CA GLN A 65 -27.46 0.20 -28.47
C GLN A 65 -27.48 1.30 -27.39
N ASN A 66 -27.31 0.93 -26.11
CA ASN A 66 -27.25 1.90 -25.01
C ASN A 66 -26.09 2.90 -25.18
N LEU A 67 -24.95 2.43 -25.68
CA LEU A 67 -23.80 3.28 -25.97
C LEU A 67 -24.04 4.14 -27.21
N VAL A 68 -24.63 3.56 -28.26
CA VAL A 68 -25.01 4.31 -29.48
C VAL A 68 -25.95 5.46 -29.13
N ASP A 69 -26.97 5.21 -28.31
CA ASP A 69 -27.92 6.24 -27.87
C ASP A 69 -27.22 7.32 -27.02
N ALA A 70 -26.30 6.93 -26.13
CA ALA A 70 -25.53 7.87 -25.31
C ALA A 70 -24.59 8.76 -26.15
N ILE A 71 -23.95 8.20 -27.18
CA ILE A 71 -23.11 8.97 -28.12
C ILE A 71 -23.99 9.91 -28.94
N ASN A 72 -25.11 9.43 -29.50
CA ASN A 72 -25.99 10.23 -30.34
C ASN A 72 -26.68 11.36 -29.57
N ALA A 73 -26.94 11.18 -28.27
CA ALA A 73 -27.41 12.25 -27.40
C ALA A 73 -26.36 13.37 -27.20
N ALA A 74 -25.07 13.06 -27.38
CA ALA A 74 -23.94 13.98 -27.24
C ALA A 74 -23.45 14.56 -28.58
N THR A 75 -24.02 14.16 -29.73
CA THR A 75 -23.56 14.59 -31.07
C THR A 75 -23.53 16.10 -31.23
N ALA A 76 -24.45 16.84 -30.62
CA ALA A 76 -24.46 18.31 -30.67
C ALA A 76 -23.22 18.95 -30.01
N GLU A 77 -22.53 18.24 -29.13
CA GLU A 77 -21.34 18.71 -28.41
C GLU A 77 -20.04 18.10 -28.96
N THR A 78 -20.09 16.85 -29.44
CA THR A 78 -18.90 16.16 -29.98
C THR A 78 -18.73 16.37 -31.49
N GLY A 79 -19.83 16.46 -32.24
CA GLY A 79 -19.83 16.40 -33.71
C GLY A 79 -19.76 14.97 -34.27
N THR A 80 -19.87 13.96 -33.40
CA THR A 80 -19.76 12.55 -33.78
C THR A 80 -21.09 11.82 -33.56
N ALA A 81 -21.56 11.11 -34.58
CA ALA A 81 -22.70 10.21 -34.52
C ALA A 81 -22.23 8.74 -34.53
N ALA A 82 -23.00 7.87 -33.88
CA ALA A 82 -22.77 6.44 -33.80
C ALA A 82 -23.91 5.67 -34.47
N THR A 83 -23.58 4.56 -35.13
CA THR A 83 -24.55 3.61 -35.69
C THR A 83 -24.14 2.20 -35.31
N LEU A 84 -25.09 1.41 -34.80
CA LEU A 84 -24.87 -0.02 -34.53
C LEU A 84 -24.74 -0.79 -35.84
N ASN A 85 -23.69 -1.60 -35.98
CA ASN A 85 -23.53 -2.45 -37.15
C ASN A 85 -24.39 -3.72 -37.04
N ALA A 86 -24.64 -4.37 -38.19
CA ALA A 86 -25.55 -5.52 -38.25
C ALA A 86 -25.06 -6.77 -37.47
N ASP A 87 -23.79 -6.80 -37.09
CA ASP A 87 -23.20 -7.85 -36.25
C ASP A 87 -23.63 -7.74 -34.77
N GLY A 88 -24.14 -6.59 -34.32
CA GLY A 88 -24.47 -6.31 -32.93
C GLY A 88 -23.26 -6.23 -31.98
N ALA A 89 -22.04 -6.33 -32.50
CA ALA A 89 -20.78 -6.37 -31.75
C ALA A 89 -19.84 -5.19 -32.08
N SER A 90 -20.14 -4.44 -33.14
CA SER A 90 -19.38 -3.26 -33.53
C SER A 90 -20.27 -2.05 -33.75
N ILE A 91 -19.70 -0.85 -33.57
CA ILE A 91 -20.35 0.41 -33.91
C ILE A 91 -19.50 1.16 -34.95
N THR A 92 -20.18 1.89 -35.82
CA THR A 92 -19.54 2.85 -36.71
C THR A 92 -19.71 4.25 -36.13
N LEU A 93 -18.61 4.96 -35.94
CA LEU A 93 -18.55 6.38 -35.61
C LEU A 93 -18.31 7.19 -36.88
N GLN A 94 -19.03 8.29 -37.02
CA GLN A 94 -18.94 9.19 -38.17
C GLN A 94 -19.01 10.63 -37.66
N ASP A 95 -18.05 11.45 -38.05
CA ASP A 95 -18.01 12.88 -37.73
C ASP A 95 -18.79 13.67 -38.78
N ASP A 96 -19.64 14.59 -38.34
CA ASP A 96 -20.55 15.35 -39.21
C ASP A 96 -19.82 16.40 -40.06
N MET A 97 -18.61 16.83 -39.64
CA MET A 97 -17.79 17.80 -40.36
C MET A 97 -16.54 17.17 -40.97
N ASN A 98 -16.47 15.84 -41.03
CA ASN A 98 -15.32 15.07 -41.47
C ASN A 98 -14.02 15.36 -40.67
N GLY A 99 -14.16 15.72 -39.39
CA GLY A 99 -13.04 15.96 -38.48
C GLY A 99 -12.43 14.69 -37.90
N ASP A 100 -11.44 14.85 -37.02
CA ASP A 100 -10.78 13.73 -36.33
C ASP A 100 -11.65 13.26 -35.16
N ILE A 101 -11.97 11.98 -35.15
CA ILE A 101 -12.66 11.31 -34.04
C ILE A 101 -11.59 10.74 -33.13
N THR A 102 -11.65 11.05 -31.84
CA THR A 102 -10.75 10.47 -30.83
C THR A 102 -11.56 9.81 -29.72
N ILE A 103 -11.11 8.63 -29.31
CA ILE A 103 -11.50 8.01 -28.04
C ILE A 103 -10.29 7.99 -27.10
N SER A 104 -10.52 8.28 -25.82
CA SER A 104 -9.52 8.18 -24.75
C SER A 104 -10.17 7.94 -23.40
N ASN A 105 -9.34 7.67 -22.37
CA ASN A 105 -9.77 7.62 -20.97
C ASN A 105 -10.96 6.67 -20.73
N ILE A 106 -10.84 5.45 -21.24
CA ILE A 106 -11.84 4.39 -21.01
C ILE A 106 -11.75 3.97 -19.54
N GLN A 107 -12.89 3.91 -18.86
CA GLN A 107 -13.05 3.42 -17.50
C GLN A 107 -14.19 2.40 -17.47
N ILE A 108 -13.98 1.28 -16.81
CA ILE A 108 -14.88 0.14 -16.73
C ILE A 108 -15.15 -0.16 -15.25
N GLU A 109 -16.41 -0.11 -14.86
CA GLU A 109 -16.80 -0.34 -13.47
C GLU A 109 -16.35 -1.72 -12.97
N GLY A 110 -15.60 -1.71 -11.87
CA GLY A 110 -15.03 -2.89 -11.24
C GLY A 110 -13.58 -3.18 -11.65
N VAL A 111 -13.02 -2.44 -12.60
CA VAL A 111 -11.58 -2.43 -12.91
C VAL A 111 -10.95 -1.21 -12.25
N ASN A 112 -10.23 -1.43 -11.15
CA ASN A 112 -9.54 -0.35 -10.41
C ASN A 112 -8.02 -0.56 -10.38
N SER A 113 -7.52 -1.57 -11.10
CA SER A 113 -6.11 -1.97 -11.14
C SER A 113 -5.86 -2.85 -12.37
N ALA A 114 -4.62 -2.90 -12.83
CA ALA A 114 -4.21 -3.76 -13.94
C ALA A 114 -4.52 -5.25 -13.64
N LEU A 115 -5.15 -5.93 -14.59
CA LEU A 115 -5.56 -7.33 -14.49
C LEU A 115 -4.65 -8.16 -15.41
N ASP A 116 -4.27 -9.36 -14.95
CA ASP A 116 -3.51 -10.33 -15.75
C ASP A 116 -4.24 -10.68 -17.07
N LYS A 117 -5.57 -10.84 -17.00
CA LYS A 117 -6.42 -11.09 -18.16
C LYS A 117 -7.46 -10.00 -18.36
N VAL A 118 -7.29 -9.22 -19.42
CA VAL A 118 -8.28 -8.25 -19.88
C VAL A 118 -9.39 -9.00 -20.64
N THR A 119 -10.62 -8.88 -20.16
CA THR A 119 -11.82 -9.51 -20.77
C THR A 119 -12.71 -8.51 -21.50
N SER A 120 -12.50 -7.22 -21.24
CA SER A 120 -13.30 -6.11 -21.75
C SER A 120 -12.37 -5.14 -22.47
N TYR A 121 -12.50 -5.00 -23.79
CA TYR A 121 -11.68 -4.09 -24.59
C TYR A 121 -12.40 -3.67 -25.87
N ILE A 122 -11.87 -2.64 -26.53
CA ILE A 122 -12.28 -2.22 -27.86
C ILE A 122 -11.13 -2.31 -28.86
N GLU A 123 -11.47 -2.52 -30.12
CA GLU A 123 -10.55 -2.39 -31.25
C GLU A 123 -11.05 -1.26 -32.14
N PHE A 124 -10.30 -0.17 -32.20
CA PHE A 124 -10.63 1.02 -32.96
C PHE A 124 -9.85 1.02 -34.28
N THR A 125 -10.56 1.14 -35.39
CA THR A 125 -9.96 1.23 -36.73
C THR A 125 -10.62 2.35 -37.52
N GLY A 126 -9.83 3.30 -38.01
CA GLY A 126 -10.30 4.31 -38.95
C GLY A 126 -10.60 3.68 -40.29
N VAL A 127 -11.69 4.09 -40.95
CA VAL A 127 -12.10 3.54 -42.25
C VAL A 127 -12.48 4.65 -43.23
N ASP A 128 -12.41 4.38 -44.52
CA ASP A 128 -12.93 5.26 -45.55
C ASP A 128 -14.42 5.03 -45.82
N ALA A 129 -14.98 5.73 -46.82
CA ALA A 129 -16.38 5.57 -47.22
C ALA A 129 -16.71 4.14 -47.73
N ALA A 130 -15.72 3.42 -48.24
CA ALA A 130 -15.84 2.04 -48.72
C ALA A 130 -15.60 0.99 -47.61
N GLY A 131 -15.29 1.42 -46.37
CA GLY A 131 -15.00 0.54 -45.24
C GLY A 131 -13.56 0.01 -45.23
N VAL A 132 -12.67 0.58 -46.04
CA VAL A 132 -11.25 0.18 -46.07
C VAL A 132 -10.51 0.83 -44.90
N PRO A 133 -9.72 0.08 -44.11
CA PRO A 133 -8.94 0.64 -43.02
C PRO A 133 -7.97 1.76 -43.48
N THR A 134 -8.08 2.93 -42.86
CA THR A 134 -7.20 4.10 -43.06
C THR A 134 -6.16 4.24 -41.95
N THR A 135 -6.41 3.65 -40.78
CA THR A 135 -5.47 3.63 -39.65
C THR A 135 -5.15 2.19 -39.24
N LYS A 136 -4.05 2.01 -38.51
CA LYS A 136 -3.75 0.73 -37.86
C LYS A 136 -4.75 0.53 -36.72
N MET A 137 -5.31 -0.68 -36.61
CA MET A 137 -6.12 -1.08 -35.46
C MET A 137 -5.43 -0.73 -34.13
N GLN A 138 -6.12 0.05 -33.30
CA GLN A 138 -5.71 0.41 -31.95
C GLN A 138 -6.60 -0.31 -30.96
N LYS A 139 -6.03 -1.23 -30.19
CA LYS A 139 -6.75 -1.91 -29.12
C LYS A 139 -6.73 -1.02 -27.87
N MET A 140 -7.85 -0.84 -27.19
CA MET A 140 -7.95 0.01 -26.00
C MET A 140 -8.76 -0.70 -24.91
N THR A 141 -8.46 -0.42 -23.65
CA THR A 141 -9.18 -0.95 -22.49
C THR A 141 -9.14 0.09 -21.37
N ASP A 142 -9.57 -0.29 -20.18
CA ASP A 142 -9.54 0.54 -18.98
C ASP A 142 -8.17 1.21 -18.76
N SER A 143 -8.17 2.49 -18.42
CA SER A 143 -6.98 3.30 -18.21
C SER A 143 -6.04 2.76 -17.12
N ASP A 144 -6.54 2.00 -16.15
CA ASP A 144 -5.74 1.38 -15.10
C ASP A 144 -4.92 0.17 -15.59
N GLN A 145 -5.22 -0.35 -16.78
CA GLN A 145 -4.38 -1.36 -17.45
C GLN A 145 -3.12 -0.75 -18.09
N LEU A 146 -3.07 0.57 -18.25
CA LEU A 146 -1.95 1.25 -18.91
C LEU A 146 -0.73 1.31 -17.98
N VAL A 147 0.47 1.17 -18.56
CA VAL A 147 1.76 1.28 -17.83
C VAL A 147 1.86 2.58 -17.02
N SER A 148 1.30 3.69 -17.52
CA SER A 148 1.31 4.97 -16.80
C SER A 148 0.59 4.90 -15.45
N SER A 149 -0.54 4.19 -15.36
CA SER A 149 -1.26 3.98 -14.08
C SER A 149 -0.41 3.12 -13.14
N SER A 150 0.23 2.07 -13.67
CA SER A 150 1.09 1.20 -12.86
C SER A 150 2.37 1.84 -12.35
N ILE A 151 2.97 2.78 -13.10
CA ILE A 151 4.09 3.59 -12.60
C ILE A 151 3.64 4.49 -11.44
N GLY A 152 2.45 5.09 -11.52
CA GLY A 152 1.87 5.86 -10.42
C GLY A 152 1.69 5.01 -9.16
N ASN A 153 1.06 3.83 -9.31
CA ASN A 153 0.83 2.91 -8.22
C ASN A 153 2.14 2.41 -7.57
N MET A 154 3.21 2.19 -8.35
CA MET A 154 4.53 1.88 -7.80
C MET A 154 5.11 3.02 -6.97
N GLN A 155 4.98 4.27 -7.41
CA GLN A 155 5.47 5.42 -6.67
C GLN A 155 4.79 5.53 -5.31
N ASP A 156 3.46 5.38 -5.27
CA ASP A 156 2.68 5.39 -4.02
C ASP A 156 3.10 4.26 -3.06
N ALA A 157 3.48 3.11 -3.61
CA ALA A 157 4.00 1.98 -2.83
C ALA A 157 5.36 2.27 -2.21
N ILE A 158 6.27 2.86 -2.98
CA ILE A 158 7.61 3.27 -2.53
C ILE A 158 7.49 4.31 -1.42
N ASP A 159 6.56 5.25 -1.56
CA ASP A 159 6.31 6.28 -0.56
C ASP A 159 5.78 5.67 0.74
N ASN A 160 4.81 4.74 0.65
CA ASN A 160 4.31 4.00 1.81
C ASN A 160 5.39 3.15 2.50
N LEU A 161 6.25 2.46 1.74
CA LEU A 161 7.38 1.71 2.28
C LEU A 161 8.38 2.64 3.00
N SER A 162 8.63 3.81 2.43
CA SER A 162 9.50 4.82 3.03
C SER A 162 8.94 5.31 4.37
N LEU A 163 7.62 5.53 4.47
CA LEU A 163 6.93 5.85 5.72
C LEU A 163 7.04 4.71 6.75
N GLN A 164 6.85 3.46 6.34
CA GLN A 164 7.02 2.31 7.25
C GLN A 164 8.46 2.16 7.74
N ARG A 165 9.45 2.36 6.87
CA ARG A 165 10.86 2.36 7.28
C ARG A 165 11.17 3.47 8.28
N ALA A 166 10.64 4.68 8.07
CA ALA A 166 10.78 5.77 9.02
C ALA A 166 10.15 5.44 10.38
N TYR A 167 8.95 4.83 10.37
CA TYR A 167 8.29 4.37 11.59
C TYR A 167 9.12 3.32 12.35
N VAL A 168 9.60 2.29 11.65
CA VAL A 168 10.47 1.25 12.24
C VAL A 168 11.76 1.87 12.78
N GLY A 169 12.36 2.82 12.07
CA GLY A 169 13.54 3.56 12.54
C GLY A 169 13.27 4.32 13.84
N GLY A 170 12.11 4.97 13.94
CA GLY A 170 11.65 5.62 15.18
C GLY A 170 11.48 4.64 16.35
N GLN A 171 10.90 3.47 16.07
CA GLN A 171 10.72 2.43 17.09
C GLN A 171 12.05 1.80 17.54
N LEU A 172 13.00 1.61 16.62
CA LEU A 172 14.36 1.18 16.94
C LEU A 172 15.08 2.21 17.83
N SER A 173 14.97 3.49 17.52
CA SER A 173 15.52 4.58 18.34
C SER A 173 14.93 4.55 19.76
N LYS A 174 13.60 4.42 19.86
CA LYS A 174 12.91 4.30 21.15
C LYS A 174 13.35 3.06 21.94
N ALA A 175 13.53 1.93 21.27
CA ALA A 175 14.01 0.69 21.89
C ALA A 175 15.45 0.84 22.41
N ALA A 176 16.33 1.53 21.67
CA ALA A 176 17.69 1.85 22.11
C ALA A 176 17.67 2.72 23.38
N THR A 177 16.91 3.81 23.38
CA THR A 177 16.74 4.66 24.58
C THR A 177 16.18 3.87 25.76
N GLN A 178 15.21 3.00 25.54
CA GLN A 178 14.63 2.16 26.59
C GLN A 178 15.67 1.17 27.15
N THR A 179 16.53 0.62 26.29
CA THR A 179 17.62 -0.28 26.69
C THR A 179 18.61 0.46 27.59
N ASP A 180 18.99 1.68 27.23
CA ASP A 180 19.90 2.51 28.03
C ASP A 180 19.28 2.84 29.41
N VAL A 181 18.00 3.22 29.44
CA VAL A 181 17.28 3.50 30.69
C VAL A 181 17.21 2.27 31.59
N VAL A 182 16.91 1.09 31.02
CA VAL A 182 16.87 -0.17 31.78
C VAL A 182 18.26 -0.55 32.28
N GLY A 183 19.30 -0.36 31.47
CA GLY A 183 20.69 -0.58 31.86
C GLY A 183 21.11 0.30 33.04
N ALA A 184 20.81 1.60 32.98
CA ALA A 184 21.07 2.54 34.07
C ALA A 184 20.29 2.17 35.35
N ARG A 185 19.03 1.75 35.21
CA ARG A 185 18.20 1.31 36.35
C ARG A 185 18.75 0.04 36.99
N LYS A 186 19.21 -0.92 36.19
CA LYS A 186 19.85 -2.14 36.69
C LYS A 186 21.10 -1.81 37.51
N LEU A 187 21.97 -0.94 37.01
CA LEU A 187 23.18 -0.52 37.74
C LEU A 187 22.84 0.16 39.08
N SER A 188 21.80 1.00 39.11
CA SER A 188 21.35 1.63 40.36
C SER A 188 20.85 0.58 41.36
N VAL A 189 20.05 -0.38 40.90
CA VAL A 189 19.55 -1.47 41.74
C VAL A 189 20.70 -2.33 42.26
N ASP A 190 21.66 -2.70 41.40
CA ASP A 190 22.84 -3.48 41.81
C ASP A 190 23.66 -2.74 42.89
N LYS A 191 23.80 -1.42 42.77
CA LYS A 191 24.46 -0.58 43.78
C LYS A 191 23.69 -0.52 45.09
N ASP A 192 22.37 -0.38 45.03
CA ASP A 192 21.52 -0.38 46.22
C ASP A 192 21.54 -1.74 46.94
N VAL A 193 21.50 -2.84 46.19
CA VAL A 193 21.62 -4.20 46.73
C VAL A 193 22.99 -4.40 47.39
N SER A 194 24.09 -3.99 46.74
CA SER A 194 25.44 -4.06 47.33
C SER A 194 25.52 -3.29 48.64
N ARG A 195 24.98 -2.06 48.68
CA ARG A 195 25.00 -1.23 49.88
C ARG A 195 24.18 -1.83 51.03
N LEU A 196 23.04 -2.46 50.73
CA LEU A 196 22.26 -3.20 51.72
C LEU A 196 23.04 -4.42 52.25
N GLY A 197 23.68 -5.19 51.37
CA GLY A 197 24.52 -6.33 51.76
C GLY A 197 25.70 -5.93 52.66
N ASP A 198 26.38 -4.84 52.33
CA ASP A 198 27.49 -4.30 53.15
C ASP A 198 27.01 -3.82 54.52
N ALA A 199 25.82 -3.19 54.58
CA ALA A 199 25.22 -2.72 55.84
C ALA A 199 24.86 -3.89 56.78
N ASP A 200 24.30 -4.98 56.24
CA ASP A 200 24.00 -6.18 57.02
C ASP A 200 25.28 -6.88 57.53
N LEU A 201 26.34 -6.92 56.72
CA LEU A 201 27.62 -7.46 57.13
C LEU A 201 28.24 -6.65 58.28
N ALA A 202 28.17 -5.32 58.24
CA ALA A 202 28.65 -4.44 59.31
C ALA A 202 27.87 -4.63 60.63
N ALA A 203 26.54 -4.83 60.54
CA ALA A 203 25.72 -5.15 61.70
C ALA A 203 26.12 -6.50 62.32
N LEU A 204 26.34 -7.53 61.49
CA LEU A 204 26.80 -8.85 61.94
C LEU A 204 28.16 -8.80 62.64
N ILE A 205 29.11 -8.02 62.12
CA ILE A 205 30.43 -7.82 62.76
C ILE A 205 30.26 -7.12 64.12
N THR A 206 29.39 -6.13 64.19
CA THR A 206 29.14 -5.38 65.43
C THR A 206 28.53 -6.29 66.50
N ASP A 207 27.57 -7.13 66.12
CA ASP A 207 26.97 -8.11 67.04
C ASP A 207 28.00 -9.15 67.51
N LEU A 208 28.81 -9.68 66.59
CA LEU A 208 29.91 -10.59 66.94
C LEU A 208 30.92 -9.95 67.91
N GLN A 209 31.28 -8.68 67.68
CA GLN A 209 32.16 -7.94 68.59
C GLN A 209 31.53 -7.77 69.97
N ALA A 210 30.23 -7.44 70.05
CA ALA A 210 29.52 -7.33 71.32
C ALA A 210 29.50 -8.68 72.07
N GLN A 211 29.25 -9.79 71.37
CA GLN A 211 29.29 -11.14 71.94
C GLN A 211 30.70 -11.50 72.45
N LEU A 212 31.76 -11.19 71.69
CA LEU A 212 33.15 -11.41 72.10
C LEU A 212 33.55 -10.55 73.30
N THR A 213 33.14 -9.28 73.34
CA THR A 213 33.37 -8.40 74.49
C THR A 213 32.67 -8.93 75.74
N ASN A 214 31.43 -9.40 75.61
CA ASN A 214 30.68 -10.02 76.72
C ASN A 214 31.37 -11.31 77.20
N LEU A 215 31.78 -12.18 76.28
CA LEU A 215 32.54 -13.40 76.59
C LEU A 215 33.84 -13.09 77.37
N ASN A 216 34.64 -12.14 76.88
CA ASN A 216 35.89 -11.73 77.53
C ASN A 216 35.64 -11.13 78.92
N ALA A 217 34.59 -10.31 79.08
CA ALA A 217 34.21 -9.76 80.38
C ALA A 217 33.77 -10.85 81.36
N ALA A 218 32.99 -11.83 80.91
CA ALA A 218 32.59 -12.99 81.70
C ALA A 218 33.80 -13.83 82.13
N GLN A 219 34.75 -14.09 81.22
CA GLN A 219 36.00 -14.80 81.53
C GLN A 219 36.89 -14.02 82.51
N ALA A 220 37.02 -12.70 82.34
CA ALA A 220 37.78 -11.85 83.25
C ALA A 220 37.13 -11.78 84.65
N ALA A 221 35.79 -11.68 84.72
CA ALA A 221 35.05 -11.76 85.97
C ALA A 221 35.26 -13.12 86.63
N PHE A 222 35.19 -14.22 85.87
CA PHE A 222 35.44 -15.57 86.37
C PHE A 222 36.87 -15.74 86.89
N ALA A 223 37.88 -15.23 86.17
CA ALA A 223 39.28 -15.24 86.60
C ALA A 223 39.48 -14.40 87.88
N LYS A 224 38.79 -13.26 88.00
CA LYS A 224 38.85 -12.39 89.18
C LYS A 224 38.14 -13.01 90.41
N ILE A 225 37.00 -13.68 90.20
CA ILE A 225 36.31 -14.48 91.22
C ILE A 225 37.19 -15.66 91.65
N GLY A 226 37.80 -16.36 90.70
CA GLY A 226 38.74 -17.45 90.96
C GLY A 226 39.98 -16.98 91.75
N GLN A 227 40.52 -15.80 91.46
CA GLN A 227 41.61 -15.20 92.25
C GLN A 227 41.17 -14.75 93.64
N GLN A 228 40.00 -14.12 93.81
CA GLN A 228 39.49 -13.75 95.13
C GLN A 228 39.21 -14.98 96.01
N SER A 229 38.70 -16.08 95.42
CA SER A 229 38.46 -17.34 96.13
C SER A 229 39.74 -18.03 96.66
N LEU A 230 40.89 -17.79 96.03
CA LEU A 230 42.17 -18.39 96.46
C LEU A 230 42.90 -17.55 97.52
N PHE A 231 42.68 -16.23 97.56
CA PHE A 231 43.23 -15.36 98.61
C PHE A 231 42.42 -15.39 99.92
N ASP A 232 41.14 -15.81 99.89
CA ASP A 232 40.33 -15.99 101.10
C ASP A 232 40.52 -17.35 101.80
N TYR A 233 41.19 -18.32 101.17
CA TYR A 233 41.43 -19.65 101.75
C TYR A 233 42.75 -19.78 102.53
N ILE A 234 43.59 -18.73 102.59
CA ILE A 234 44.88 -18.74 103.33
C ILE A 234 44.95 -17.57 104.33
N ARG A 235 44.09 -17.59 105.35
CA ARG A 235 44.27 -16.76 106.54
C ARG A 235 44.11 -17.55 107.83
#